data_AF-A0A068V466-F1
#
_entry.id   AF-A0A068V466-F1
#
_cell.length_a   1.000
_cell.length_b   1.000
_cell.length_c   1.000
_cell.angle_alpha   90.00
_cell.angle_beta   90.00
_cell.angle_gamma   90.00
#
_symmetry.space_group_name_H-M   'P 1'
#
loop_
_entity.id
_entity.type
_entity.pdbx_description
1 polymer ?
#
loop_
_entity_poly.entity_id
_entity_poly.type
_entity_poly.pdbx_seq_one_letter_code
_entity_poly.pdbx_strand_id
1 'polypeptide(L)' 'MFAPTEIWCRWHRKVPVNKKRYAVVSAIAPSPVPSLVMACGHRIESVLQIPCVISNSAEAMEKTSNAISLLKKIGAYPDA' A
#
# COMPACT_ATOMS: atom_id res chain seq x y z
N MET A 1 -41.80 7.26 -7.35
CA MET A 1 -40.39 7.71 -7.43
C MET A 1 -39.98 7.72 -8.89
N PHE A 2 -39.39 8.81 -9.36
CA PHE A 2 -38.89 8.93 -10.73
C PHE A 2 -37.51 8.25 -10.84
N ALA A 3 -37.28 7.46 -11.90
CA ALA A 3 -36.07 6.67 -12.16
C ALA A 3 -35.64 5.75 -11.00
N PRO A 4 -36.42 4.69 -10.69
CA PRO A 4 -36.00 3.68 -9.72
C PRO A 4 -34.73 2.96 -10.20
N THR A 5 -33.94 2.43 -9.27
CA THR A 5 -32.71 1.70 -9.58
C THR A 5 -33.02 0.39 -10.28
N GLU A 6 -32.47 0.21 -11.47
CA GLU A 6 -32.67 -0.95 -12.33
C GLU A 6 -31.50 -1.94 -12.22
N ILE A 7 -31.77 -3.24 -12.40
CA ILE A 7 -30.73 -4.29 -12.34
C ILE A 7 -29.77 -4.18 -13.55
N TRP A 8 -30.26 -3.74 -14.71
CA TRP A 8 -29.49 -3.68 -15.96
C TRP A 8 -28.62 -2.43 -16.12
N CYS A 9 -28.27 -1.77 -15.01
CA CYS A 9 -27.25 -0.73 -15.03
C CYS A 9 -25.91 -1.31 -15.53
N ARG A 10 -25.09 -0.48 -16.16
CA ARG A 10 -23.75 -0.91 -16.60
C ARG A 10 -22.77 -0.87 -15.41
N TRP A 11 -22.78 -1.94 -14.62
CA TRP A 11 -21.94 -2.11 -13.42
C TRP A 11 -20.45 -2.26 -13.76
N HIS A 12 -20.12 -3.08 -14.76
CA HIS A 12 -18.74 -3.41 -15.08
C HIS A 12 -18.19 -2.56 -16.23
N ARG A 13 -16.96 -2.05 -16.04
CA ARG A 13 -16.18 -1.34 -17.06
C ARG A 13 -14.96 -2.16 -17.44
N LYS A 14 -14.86 -2.55 -18.72
CA LYS A 14 -13.67 -3.21 -19.25
C LYS A 14 -12.55 -2.19 -19.41
N VAL A 15 -11.46 -2.37 -18.67
CA VAL A 15 -10.21 -1.62 -18.85
C VAL A 15 -9.19 -2.51 -19.56
N PRO A 16 -8.48 -2.01 -20.60
CA PRO A 16 -7.43 -2.78 -21.28
C PRO A 16 -6.34 -3.25 -20.32
N VAL A 17 -5.81 -4.45 -20.54
CA VAL A 17 -4.78 -5.06 -19.68
C VAL A 17 -3.54 -4.17 -19.57
N ASN A 18 -3.10 -3.58 -20.68
CA ASN A 18 -1.93 -2.68 -20.67
C ASN A 18 -2.14 -1.44 -19.80
N LYS A 19 -3.34 -0.85 -19.80
CA LYS A 19 -3.65 0.29 -18.92
C LYS A 19 -3.68 -0.11 -17.45
N LYS A 20 -4.20 -1.31 -17.14
CA LYS A 20 -4.15 -1.86 -15.77
C LYS A 20 -2.71 -2.04 -15.29
N ARG A 21 -1.85 -2.65 -16.14
CA ARG A 21 -0.42 -2.83 -15.84
C ARG A 21 0.29 -1.49 -15.64
N TYR A 22 0.02 -0.51 -16.50
CA TYR A 22 0.59 0.82 -16.39
C TYR A 22 0.19 1.52 -15.09
N ALA A 23 -1.09 1.47 -14.70
CA ALA A 23 -1.56 2.05 -13.45
C ALA A 23 -0.85 1.44 -12.22
N VAL A 24 -0.60 0.13 -12.22
CA VAL A 24 0.14 -0.55 -11.14
C VAL A 24 1.59 -0.05 -11.06
N VAL A 25 2.28 0.05 -12.20
CA VAL A 25 3.67 0.56 -12.23
C VAL A 25 3.72 2.02 -11.79
N SER A 26 2.77 2.85 -12.23
CA SER A 26 2.66 4.24 -11.80
C SER A 26 2.39 4.39 -10.31
N ALA A 27 1.70 3.44 -9.67
CA ALA A 27 1.48 3.44 -8.22
C ALA A 27 2.71 2.97 -7.42
N ILE A 28 3.54 2.09 -7.99
CA ILE A 28 4.79 1.62 -7.35
C ILE A 28 5.90 2.67 -7.45
N ALA A 29 6.00 3.39 -8.57
CA ALA A 29 7.04 4.39 -8.82
C ALA A 29 7.22 5.49 -7.75
N PRO A 30 6.16 6.03 -7.09
CA PRO A 30 6.32 7.03 -6.03
C PRO A 30 6.70 6.44 -4.66
N SER A 31 6.51 5.14 -4.43
CA SER A 31 6.83 4.50 -3.14
C SER A 31 8.29 4.64 -2.68
N PRO A 32 9.34 4.68 -3.55
CA PRO A 32 10.71 4.97 -3.13
C PRO A 32 10.99 6.47 -2.86
N VAL A 33 10.05 7.38 -3.14
CA VAL A 33 10.28 8.83 -3.04
C VAL A 33 9.72 9.37 -1.71
N PRO A 34 10.55 9.73 -0.72
CA PRO A 34 10.08 10.08 0.62
C PRO A 34 9.11 11.26 0.65
N SER A 35 9.32 12.27 -0.19
CA SER A 35 8.46 13.46 -0.26
C SER A 35 7.03 13.12 -0.68
N LEU A 36 6.85 12.18 -1.60
CA LEU A 36 5.53 11.77 -2.07
C LEU A 36 4.82 10.91 -1.02
N VAL A 37 5.53 10.02 -0.34
CA VAL A 37 4.94 9.18 0.70
C VAL A 37 4.54 10.02 1.93
N MET A 38 5.35 11.02 2.31
CA MET A 38 5.01 11.98 3.36
C MET A 38 3.81 12.85 2.97
N ALA A 39 3.72 13.28 1.71
CA ALA A 39 2.57 14.06 1.22
C ALA A 39 1.25 13.26 1.21
N CYS A 40 1.32 11.92 1.09
CA CYS A 40 0.15 11.05 1.25
C CYS A 40 -0.37 10.98 2.70
N GLY A 41 0.43 11.40 3.69
CA GLY A 41 0.04 11.44 5.11
C GLY A 41 0.69 10.37 5.99
N HIS A 42 1.63 9.58 5.46
CA HIS A 42 2.36 8.57 6.22
C HIS A 42 3.40 9.18 7.18
N ARG A 43 3.58 8.57 8.35
CA ARG A 43 4.56 8.99 9.36
C ARG A 43 5.88 8.23 9.22
N ILE A 44 6.84 8.82 8.51
CA ILE A 44 8.06 8.11 8.06
C ILE A 44 9.35 8.66 8.72
N GLU A 45 9.23 9.58 9.67
CA GLU A 45 10.38 10.25 10.31
C GLU A 45 11.32 9.28 11.03
N SER A 46 10.79 8.19 11.58
CA SER A 46 11.55 7.18 12.32
C SER A 46 12.11 6.04 11.46
N VAL A 47 11.80 6.00 10.17
CA VAL A 47 12.23 4.92 9.27
C VAL A 47 13.58 5.28 8.65
N LEU A 48 14.54 4.35 8.70
CA LEU A 48 15.92 4.57 8.24
C LEU A 48 16.02 4.82 6.72
N GLN A 49 15.23 4.09 5.92
CA GLN A 49 15.29 4.13 4.46
C GLN A 49 13.94 3.79 3.82
N ILE A 50 13.66 4.47 2.71
CA ILE A 50 12.59 4.15 1.77
C ILE A 50 13.24 3.87 0.40
N PRO A 51 12.94 2.77 -0.29
CA PRO A 51 12.07 1.65 0.11
C PRO A 51 12.69 0.78 1.21
N CYS A 52 11.89 0.35 2.18
CA CYS A 52 12.35 -0.51 3.27
C CYS A 52 12.41 -1.97 2.80
N VAL A 53 13.61 -2.56 2.78
CA VAL A 53 13.84 -3.96 2.38
C VAL A 53 14.32 -4.75 3.60
N ILE A 54 13.66 -5.86 3.90
CA ILE A 54 13.92 -6.71 5.08
C ILE A 54 14.25 -8.14 4.58
N SER A 55 14.94 -8.92 5.40
CA SER A 55 15.22 -10.33 5.08
C SER A 55 13.95 -11.20 5.05
N ASN A 56 13.96 -12.22 4.19
CA ASN A 56 12.85 -13.18 4.03
C ASN A 56 12.47 -13.93 5.32
N SER A 57 13.34 -13.93 6.33
CA SER A 57 13.07 -14.52 7.65
C SER A 57 11.85 -13.91 8.35
N ALA A 58 11.44 -12.69 7.96
CA ALA A 58 10.23 -12.05 8.50
C ALA A 58 8.93 -12.79 8.10
N GLU A 59 8.92 -13.53 6.99
CA GLU A 59 7.73 -14.25 6.49
C GLU A 59 7.35 -15.43 7.40
N ALA A 60 8.32 -16.02 8.12
CA ALA A 60 8.13 -17.21 8.94
C ALA A 60 7.63 -16.92 10.38
N MET A 61 7.24 -15.68 10.68
CA MET A 61 6.79 -15.31 12.03
C MET A 61 5.34 -15.74 12.30
N GLU A 62 5.14 -16.60 13.31
CA GLU A 62 3.80 -17.08 13.68
C GLU A 62 3.08 -16.18 14.70
N LYS A 63 3.84 -15.48 15.55
CA LYS A 63 3.29 -14.69 16.66
C LYS A 63 3.27 -13.20 16.34
N THR A 64 2.12 -12.57 16.57
CA THR A 64 1.93 -11.11 16.40
C THR A 64 2.84 -10.29 17.33
N SER A 65 3.17 -10.80 18.51
CA SER A 65 4.13 -10.16 19.43
C SER A 65 5.50 -9.95 18.77
N ASN A 66 5.94 -10.92 17.97
CA ASN A 66 7.22 -10.87 17.29
C ASN A 66 7.14 -9.87 16.12
N ALA A 67 6.03 -9.82 15.39
CA ALA A 67 5.80 -8.85 14.33
C ALA A 67 5.80 -7.39 14.85
N ILE A 68 5.15 -7.12 15.99
CA ILE A 68 5.18 -5.79 16.62
C ILE A 68 6.60 -5.40 17.02
N SER A 69 7.38 -6.35 17.55
CA SER A 69 8.77 -6.09 17.90
C SER A 69 9.63 -5.73 16.68
N LEU A 70 9.32 -6.32 15.52
CA LEU A 70 10.00 -6.06 14.26
C LEU A 70 9.63 -4.67 13.72
N LEU A 71 8.35 -4.30 13.73
CA LEU A 71 7.89 -2.96 13.32
C LEU A 71 8.47 -1.83 14.17
N LYS A 72 8.61 -2.06 15.49
CA LYS A 72 9.28 -1.12 16.40
C LYS A 72 10.76 -0.98 16.09
N LYS A 73 11.46 -2.06 15.72
CA LYS A 73 12.88 -2.02 15.31
C LYS A 73 13.09 -1.25 14.00
N ILE A 74 12.15 -1.35 13.06
CA ILE A 74 12.21 -0.65 11.77
C ILE A 74 11.80 0.83 11.90
N GLY A 75 11.12 1.20 13.00
CA GLY A 75 10.57 2.54 13.17
C GLY A 75 9.31 2.77 12.34
N ALA A 76 8.64 1.70 11.89
CA ALA A 76 7.38 1.77 11.11
C ALA A 76 6.12 1.64 11.98
N TYR A 77 6.28 1.42 13.28
CA TYR A 77 5.15 1.34 14.22
C TYR A 77 4.26 2.61 14.33
N PRO A 78 4.74 3.87 14.22
CA PRO A 78 3.88 5.04 14.40
C PRO A 78 2.89 5.28 13.25
N ASP A 79 3.06 4.57 12.13
CA ASP A 79 2.21 4.63 10.93
C ASP A 79 1.23 3.45 10.83
N ALA A 80 1.39 2.44 11.70
CA ALA A 80 0.61 1.20 11.72
C ALA A 80 -0.71 1.32 12.51
#